data_AF-A0A5P8NY29-F1
#
_entry.id   AF-A0A5P8NY29-F1
#
_cell.length_a   1.000
_cell.length_b   1.000
_cell.length_c   1.000
_cell.angle_alpha   90.00
_cell.angle_beta   90.00
_cell.angle_gamma   90.00
#
_symmetry.space_group_name_H-M   'P 1'
#
loop_
_entity.id
_entity.type
_entity.pdbx_description
1 polymer ?
#
loop_
_entity_poly.entity_id
_entity_poly.type
_entity_poly.pdbx_seq_one_letter_code
_entity_poly.pdbx_strand_id
1 'polypeptide(L)'
;MYYVIKRQHSVPLQHFIGFAVNKFITSINSENVIFEFEKNGKTERKWVKREDVVLLTKDKKYFLEIFNQFKETEAKQQKLVDEAQEKLNQSIENFESVMNEEMNKFEEIKGESDIPCIMKNY
;
A
#
# COMPACT_ATOMS: atom_id res chain seq x y z
N MET A 1 -23.69 14.93 16.29
CA MET A 1 -22.83 14.37 15.24
C MET A 1 -21.49 14.02 15.85
N TYR A 2 -20.90 12.90 15.45
CA TYR A 2 -19.58 12.43 15.87
C TYR A 2 -18.71 12.26 14.63
N TYR A 3 -17.40 12.43 14.82
CA TYR A 3 -16.38 12.24 13.80
C TYR A 3 -15.52 11.05 14.18
N VAL A 4 -15.30 10.17 13.21
CA VAL A 4 -14.63 8.88 13.39
C VAL A 4 -13.46 8.80 12.43
N ILE A 5 -12.30 8.40 12.94
CA ILE A 5 -11.18 7.92 12.13
C ILE A 5 -11.08 6.42 12.33
N LYS A 6 -11.17 5.67 11.23
CA LYS A 6 -11.07 4.21 11.21
C LYS A 6 -9.82 3.80 10.42
N ARG A 7 -9.05 2.86 10.97
CA ARG A 7 -8.01 2.15 10.23
C ARG A 7 -8.64 1.21 9.20
N GLN A 8 -8.15 1.28 7.97
CA GLN A 8 -8.47 0.35 6.89
C GLN A 8 -7.22 -0.47 6.60
N HIS A 9 -7.37 -1.78 6.78
CA HIS A 9 -6.32 -2.73 6.44
C HIS A 9 -6.32 -2.93 4.93
N SER A 10 -5.25 -2.48 4.31
CA SER A 10 -4.89 -2.72 2.92
C SER A 10 -3.44 -3.18 2.94
N VAL A 11 -3.12 -4.21 2.17
CA VAL A 11 -1.74 -4.67 2.03
C VAL A 11 -1.19 -4.00 0.77
N PRO A 12 -0.01 -3.34 0.80
CA PRO A 12 0.99 -3.30 1.88
C PRO A 12 0.87 -2.12 2.87
N LEU A 13 0.03 -1.12 2.60
CA LEU A 13 -0.03 0.13 3.36
C LEU A 13 -1.30 0.23 4.23
N GLN A 14 -1.16 0.67 5.48
CA GLN A 14 -2.30 1.01 6.31
C GLN A 14 -2.92 2.33 5.84
N HIS A 15 -4.23 2.32 5.53
CA HIS A 15 -4.98 3.52 5.20
C HIS A 15 -5.87 3.94 6.37
N PHE A 16 -6.25 5.22 6.40
CA PHE A 16 -7.19 5.75 7.38
C PHE A 16 -8.36 6.43 6.68
N ILE A 17 -9.57 6.11 7.11
CA ILE A 17 -10.81 6.72 6.62
C ILE A 17 -11.43 7.56 7.73
N GLY A 18 -11.70 8.83 7.40
CA GLY A 18 -12.47 9.73 8.24
C GLY A 18 -13.94 9.78 7.78
N PHE A 19 -14.89 9.66 8.71
CA PHE A 19 -16.31 9.84 8.41
C PHE A 19 -17.10 10.39 9.60
N ALA A 20 -18.26 10.99 9.32
CA ALA A 20 -19.17 11.50 10.32
C ALA A 20 -20.37 10.56 10.52
N VAL A 21 -20.85 10.45 11.76
CA VAL A 21 -21.99 9.61 12.15
C VAL A 21 -22.91 10.36 13.10
N ASN A 22 -24.21 10.13 12.99
CA ASN A 22 -25.18 10.75 13.88
C ASN A 22 -25.21 10.03 15.24
N LYS A 23 -25.13 8.70 15.21
CA LYS A 23 -25.21 7.83 16.37
C LYS A 23 -24.23 6.67 16.24
N PHE A 24 -23.81 6.16 17.39
CA PHE A 24 -23.05 4.94 17.49
C PHE A 24 -23.51 4.16 18.72
N ILE A 25 -23.37 2.84 18.68
CA ILE A 25 -23.68 1.92 19.77
C ILE A 25 -22.40 1.19 20.11
N THR A 26 -22.04 1.21 21.39
CA THR A 26 -20.87 0.51 21.92
C THR A 26 -21.26 -0.15 23.24
N SER A 27 -20.68 -1.31 23.53
CA SER A 27 -20.84 -2.02 24.80
C SER A 27 -19.46 -2.45 25.27
N ILE A 28 -19.16 -2.33 26.56
CA ILE A 28 -17.83 -2.64 27.12
C ILE A 28 -17.36 -4.04 26.69
N ASN A 29 -18.28 -5.01 26.68
CA ASN A 29 -18.01 -6.41 26.36
C ASN A 29 -18.05 -6.74 24.86
N SER A 30 -18.29 -5.75 24.00
CA SER A 30 -18.33 -5.94 22.55
C SER A 30 -17.00 -5.55 21.91
N GLU A 31 -16.48 -6.43 21.07
CA GLU A 31 -15.34 -6.15 20.20
C GLU A 31 -15.68 -5.18 19.07
N ASN A 32 -16.97 -4.93 18.82
CA ASN A 32 -17.43 -4.06 17.74
C ASN A 32 -18.13 -2.81 18.27
N VAL A 33 -17.96 -1.73 17.51
CA VAL A 33 -18.74 -0.49 17.57
C VAL A 33 -19.67 -0.46 16.36
N ILE A 34 -20.94 -0.19 16.58
CA ILE A 34 -21.93 -0.07 15.51
C ILE A 34 -22.12 1.42 15.22
N PHE A 35 -21.93 1.81 13.97
CA PHE A 35 -22.16 3.17 13.49
C PHE A 35 -23.44 3.25 12.68
N GLU A 36 -24.29 4.23 12.99
CA GLU A 36 -25.52 4.51 12.24
C GLU A 36 -25.31 5.65 11.25
N PHE A 37 -25.63 5.36 10.00
CA PHE A 37 -25.60 6.28 8.87
C PHE A 37 -27.03 6.49 8.37
N GLU A 38 -27.34 7.69 7.91
CA GLU A 38 -28.57 7.95 7.18
C GLU A 38 -28.25 7.98 5.69
N LYS A 39 -28.91 7.10 4.93
CA LYS A 39 -28.80 7.04 3.48
C LYS A 39 -30.19 6.98 2.89
N ASN A 40 -30.56 7.99 2.08
CA ASN A 40 -31.87 8.09 1.44
C ASN A 40 -33.04 7.99 2.44
N GLY A 41 -32.92 8.61 3.62
CA GLY A 41 -33.95 8.55 4.66
C GLY A 41 -34.06 7.22 5.41
N LYS A 42 -33.20 6.23 5.11
CA LYS A 42 -33.10 4.96 5.83
C LYS A 42 -31.86 4.92 6.71
N THR A 43 -32.00 4.37 7.90
CA THR A 43 -30.87 4.13 8.80
C THR A 43 -30.13 2.86 8.38
N GLU A 44 -28.89 3.01 7.96
CA GLU A 44 -27.95 1.91 7.70
C GLU A 44 -26.99 1.77 8.88
N ARG A 45 -26.69 0.53 9.28
CA ARG A 45 -25.76 0.22 10.38
C ARG A 45 -24.53 -0.46 9.82
N LYS A 46 -23.34 -0.01 10.23
CA LYS A 46 -22.08 -0.72 9.95
C LYS A 46 -21.41 -1.11 11.25
N TRP A 47 -20.92 -2.35 11.26
CA TRP A 47 -20.13 -2.90 12.34
C TRP A 47 -18.66 -2.62 12.04
N VAL A 48 -17.97 -2.05 13.02
CA VAL A 48 -16.54 -1.74 12.94
C VAL A 48 -15.89 -2.31 14.17
N LYS A 49 -14.81 -3.06 13.99
CA LYS A 49 -14.05 -3.55 15.13
C LYS A 49 -13.51 -2.38 15.95
N ARG A 50 -13.59 -2.48 17.27
CA ARG A 50 -13.13 -1.44 18.20
C ARG A 50 -11.64 -1.15 18.01
N GLU A 51 -10.84 -2.18 17.75
CA GLU A 51 -9.40 -2.06 17.45
C GLU A 51 -9.10 -1.21 16.21
N ASP A 52 -10.05 -1.13 15.27
CA ASP A 52 -9.92 -0.32 14.05
C ASP A 52 -10.36 1.13 14.26
N VAL A 53 -11.04 1.46 15.36
CA VAL A 53 -11.47 2.83 15.67
C VAL A 53 -10.32 3.57 16.34
N VAL A 54 -9.69 4.47 15.59
CA VAL A 54 -8.52 5.24 16.04
C VAL A 54 -8.94 6.49 16.80
N LEU A 55 -9.98 7.16 16.32
CA LEU A 55 -10.52 8.36 16.95
C LEU A 55 -12.04 8.35 16.85
N LEU A 56 -12.72 8.71 17.94
CA LEU A 56 -14.16 8.99 17.99
C LEU A 56 -14.36 10.24 18.85
N THR A 57 -14.76 11.35 18.23
CA THR A 57 -14.87 12.65 18.91
C THR A 57 -16.08 13.45 18.45
N LYS A 58 -16.53 14.40 19.27
CA LYS A 58 -17.49 15.44 18.86
C LYS A 58 -16.79 16.70 18.33
N ASP A 59 -15.51 16.86 18.60
CA ASP A 59 -14.73 18.03 18.18
C ASP A 59 -14.28 17.87 16.72
N LYS A 60 -14.86 18.68 15.84
CA LYS A 60 -14.52 18.72 14.42
C LYS A 60 -13.10 19.23 14.18
N LYS A 61 -12.63 20.22 14.93
CA LYS A 61 -11.29 20.82 14.71
C LYS A 61 -10.22 19.80 15.05
N TYR A 62 -10.35 19.17 16.21
CA TYR A 62 -9.45 18.09 16.62
C TYR A 62 -9.47 16.92 15.63
N PHE A 63 -10.65 16.52 15.16
CA PHE A 63 -10.76 15.49 14.10
C PHE A 63 -9.99 15.87 12.84
N LEU A 64 -10.14 17.10 12.33
CA LEU A 64 -9.46 17.52 11.11
C LEU A 64 -7.95 17.59 11.28
N GLU A 65 -7.48 18.08 12.43
CA GLU A 65 -6.05 18.15 12.75
C GLU A 65 -5.42 16.75 12.73
N ILE A 66 -6.00 15.81 13.49
CA ILE A 66 -5.50 14.43 13.57
C ILE A 66 -5.62 13.73 12.21
N PHE A 67 -6.73 13.93 11.49
CA PHE A 67 -6.93 13.30 10.19
C PHE A 67 -5.92 13.78 9.15
N ASN A 68 -5.59 15.07 9.15
CA ASN A 68 -4.57 15.62 8.25
C ASN A 68 -3.18 15.04 8.56
N GLN A 69 -2.81 14.89 9.83
CA GLN A 69 -1.55 14.24 10.22
C GLN A 69 -1.47 12.80 9.69
N PHE A 70 -2.57 12.04 9.74
CA PHE A 70 -2.63 10.70 9.15
C PHE A 70 -2.46 10.74 7.63
N LYS A 71 -3.13 11.67 6.94
CA LYS A 71 -3.02 11.82 5.48
C LYS A 71 -1.62 12.21 5.02
N GLU A 72 -0.95 13.09 5.75
CA GLU A 72 0.45 13.44 5.47
C GLU A 72 1.39 12.26 5.67
N THR A 73 1.17 11.47 6.71
CA THR A 73 1.97 10.27 6.99
C THR A 73 1.76 9.21 5.90
N GLU A 74 0.51 8.99 5.49
CA GLU A 74 0.13 8.09 4.41
C GLU A 74 0.79 8.51 3.08
N ALA A 75 0.76 9.81 2.75
CA ALA A 75 1.41 10.33 1.55
C ALA A 75 2.94 10.15 1.57
N LYS A 76 3.59 10.35 2.72
CA LYS A 76 5.03 10.10 2.88
C LYS A 76 5.38 8.63 2.69
N GLN A 77 4.58 7.72 3.26
CA GLN A 77 4.78 6.28 3.12
C GLN A 77 4.57 5.82 1.68
N GLN A 78 3.52 6.32 1.01
CA GLN A 78 3.27 6.01 -0.40
C GLN A 78 4.46 6.43 -1.28
N LYS A 79 5.00 7.64 -1.05
CA LYS A 79 6.16 8.12 -1.81
C LYS A 79 7.38 7.20 -1.65
N LEU A 80 7.65 6.69 -0.44
CA LEU A 80 8.74 5.74 -0.21
C LEU A 80 8.52 4.41 -0.95
N VAL A 81 7.27 3.94 -1.03
CA VAL A 81 6.92 2.73 -1.79
C VAL A 81 7.13 2.98 -3.28
N ASP A 82 6.70 4.12 -3.80
CA ASP A 82 6.85 4.47 -5.21
C ASP A 82 8.34 4.59 -5.59
N GLU A 83 9.15 5.25 -4.77
CA GLU A 83 10.62 5.37 -4.95
C GLU A 83 11.32 3.99 -4.90
N ALA A 84 10.86 3.09 -4.03
CA ALA A 84 11.39 1.73 -3.95
C ALA A 84 11.02 0.91 -5.19
N GLN A 85 9.80 1.06 -5.70
CA GLN A 85 9.34 0.40 -6.91
C GLN A 85 10.10 0.89 -8.14
N GLU A 86 10.38 2.19 -8.24
CA GLU A 86 11.16 2.76 -9.33
C GLU A 86 12.60 2.20 -9.34
N LYS A 87 13.25 2.13 -8.17
CA LYS A 87 14.59 1.51 -8.05
C LYS A 87 14.59 0.04 -8.44
N LEU A 88 13.54 -0.70 -8.08
CA LEU A 88 13.41 -2.10 -8.48
C LEU A 88 13.32 -2.22 -10.00
N ASN A 89 12.49 -1.40 -10.65
CA ASN A 89 12.35 -1.39 -12.10
C ASN A 89 13.68 -1.05 -12.79
N GLN A 90 14.39 -0.02 -12.32
CA GLN A 90 15.73 0.31 -12.83
C GLN A 90 16.73 -0.84 -12.66
N SER A 91 16.67 -1.57 -11.54
CA SER A 91 17.54 -2.73 -11.31
C SER A 91 17.21 -3.88 -12.26
N ILE A 92 15.94 -4.09 -12.61
CA ILE A 92 15.50 -5.09 -13.59
C ILE A 92 16.03 -4.71 -14.97
N GLU A 93 15.81 -3.47 -15.40
CA GLU A 93 16.29 -2.97 -16.70
C GLU A 93 17.82 -3.07 -16.83
N ASN A 94 18.56 -2.70 -15.77
CA ASN A 94 20.01 -2.84 -15.75
C ASN A 94 20.45 -4.30 -15.84
N PHE A 95 19.77 -5.20 -15.12
CA PHE A 95 20.09 -6.63 -15.17
C PHE A 95 19.82 -7.21 -16.56
N GLU A 96 18.69 -6.87 -17.18
CA GLU A 96 18.38 -7.27 -18.56
C GLU A 96 19.41 -6.73 -19.56
N SER A 97 19.84 -5.47 -19.40
CA SER A 97 20.88 -4.89 -20.24
C SER A 97 22.21 -5.64 -20.12
N VAL A 98 22.66 -5.91 -18.90
CA VAL A 98 23.91 -6.65 -18.65
C VAL A 98 23.83 -8.07 -19.21
N MET A 99 22.72 -8.76 -18.99
CA MET A 99 22.49 -10.11 -19.54
C MET A 99 22.51 -10.11 -21.07
N ASN A 100 21.86 -9.14 -21.71
CA ASN A 100 21.87 -9.01 -23.17
C ASN A 100 23.28 -8.73 -23.70
N GLU A 101 24.07 -7.87 -23.03
CA GLU A 101 25.47 -7.65 -23.38
C GLU A 101 26.32 -8.92 -23.25
N GLU A 102 26.15 -9.68 -22.17
CA GLU A 102 26.86 -10.94 -21.97
C GLU A 102 26.48 -11.99 -23.02
N MET A 103 25.20 -12.09 -23.38
CA MET A 103 24.72 -12.96 -24.45
C MET A 103 25.31 -12.55 -25.81
N ASN A 104 25.30 -11.26 -26.15
CA ASN A 104 25.87 -10.76 -27.40
C ASN A 104 27.37 -11.05 -27.48
N LYS A 105 28.13 -10.81 -26.40
CA LYS A 105 29.56 -11.16 -26.34
C LYS A 105 29.78 -12.66 -26.53
N PHE A 106 28.91 -13.51 -25.98
CA PHE A 106 29.00 -14.96 -26.17
C PHE A 106 28.71 -15.38 -27.62
N GLU A 107 27.77 -14.72 -28.29
CA GLU A 107 27.47 -14.94 -29.71
C GLU A 107 28.61 -14.44 -30.62
N GLU A 108 29.21 -13.29 -30.33
CA GLU A 108 30.38 -12.77 -31.03
C GLU A 108 31.59 -13.71 -30.89
N ILE A 109 31.86 -14.24 -29.70
CA ILE A 109 32.92 -15.23 -29.46
C ILE A 109 32.67 -16.53 -30.25
N LYS A 110 31.40 -16.97 -30.37
CA LYS A 110 31.03 -18.11 -31.24
C LYS A 110 31.20 -17.81 -32.73
N GLY A 111 31.04 -16.55 -33.15
CA GLY A 111 31.25 -16.09 -34.52
C GLY A 111 32.72 -15.89 -34.89
N GLU A 112 33.57 -15.55 -33.92
CA GLU A 112 35.00 -15.26 -34.12
C GLU A 112 35.95 -16.45 -33.84
N SER A 113 35.48 -17.58 -33.30
CA SER A 113 36.25 -18.83 -33.30
C SER A 113 35.83 -19.69 -34.51
N ASP A 114 36.62 -19.78 -35.59
CA ASP A 114 37.80 -20.64 -35.63
C ASP A 114 37.96 -21.46 -34.36
N ILE A 115 37.12 -22.50 -34.27
CA ILE A 115 37.28 -23.63 -33.36
C ILE A 115 38.77 -24.02 -33.38
N PRO A 116 39.53 -23.89 -32.27
CA PRO A 116 40.84 -24.52 -32.21
C PRO A 116 40.61 -26.02 -32.45
N CYS A 117 41.19 -26.55 -33.54
CA CYS A 117 41.10 -27.94 -34.01
C CYS A 117 41.51 -29.02 -32.98
N ILE A 118 41.67 -28.70 -31.70
CA ILE A 118 42.14 -29.60 -30.65
C ILE A 118 41.01 -30.53 -30.15
N MET A 119 39.74 -30.28 -30.45
CA MET A 119 38.62 -31.18 -30.10
C MET A 119 38.09 -32.03 -31.28
N LYS A 120 38.95 -32.40 -32.24
CA LYS A 120 38.59 -33.33 -33.34
C LYS A 120 39.27 -34.71 -33.29
N ASN A 121 40.00 -35.03 -32.22
CA ASN A 121 40.61 -36.35 -32.04
C ASN A 121 40.19 -36.98 -30.71
N TYR A 122 38.98 -37.54 -30.67
CA TYR A 122 38.63 -38.73 -29.88
C TYR A 122 37.49 -39.47 -30.57
#